data_AF-A0A022Q1Q0-F1
#
_entry.id   AF-A0A022Q1Q0-F1
#
_cell.length_a   1.000
_cell.length_b   1.000
_cell.length_c   1.000
_cell.angle_alpha   90.00
_cell.angle_beta   90.00
_cell.angle_gamma   90.00
#
_symmetry.space_group_name_H-M   'P 1'
#
loop_
_entity.id
_entity.type
_entity.pdbx_description
1 polymer ?
#
loop_
_entity_poly.entity_id
_entity_poly.type
_entity_poly.pdbx_seq_one_letter_code
_entity_poly.pdbx_strand_id
1 'polypeptide(L)'
;MYETHYKQLPHFPCLHCHPHTYIKIVQNLIERCLLLRMDREQCVTALAEHARIRPLVTLTVWKELVKENKDFFRSYFQSSSLVPYTNQ
;
A
#
# COMPACT_ATOMS: atom_id res chain seq x y z
N MET A 1 -26.45 19.33 -13.10
CA MET A 1 -26.78 17.93 -12.79
C MET A 1 -25.47 17.19 -12.67
N TYR A 2 -25.11 16.87 -11.43
CA TYR A 2 -23.82 16.35 -10.97
C TYR A 2 -23.52 15.00 -11.63
N GLU A 3 -22.63 15.01 -12.62
CA GLU A 3 -22.13 13.77 -13.22
C GLU A 3 -21.18 13.07 -12.25
N THR A 4 -21.63 11.90 -11.79
CA THR A 4 -20.89 10.95 -10.98
C THR A 4 -19.71 10.35 -11.75
N HIS A 5 -18.57 11.04 -11.75
CA HIS A 5 -17.27 10.52 -12.21
C HIS A 5 -16.60 9.58 -11.17
N TYR A 6 -17.38 8.69 -10.55
CA TYR A 6 -16.84 7.64 -9.70
C TYR A 6 -16.62 6.36 -10.52
N LYS A 7 -15.34 5.95 -10.59
CA LYS A 7 -14.84 4.59 -10.92
C LYS A 7 -14.66 4.24 -12.41
N GLN A 8 -13.75 4.93 -13.09
CA GLN A 8 -12.79 4.17 -13.90
C GLN A 8 -11.61 3.84 -12.99
N LEU A 9 -11.74 2.74 -12.23
CA LEU A 9 -10.55 2.11 -11.66
C LEU A 9 -9.76 1.62 -12.89
N PRO A 10 -8.58 2.18 -13.21
CA PRO A 10 -7.80 1.75 -14.37
C PRO A 10 -7.65 0.23 -14.28
N HIS A 11 -7.92 -0.46 -15.38
CA HIS A 11 -7.99 -1.92 -15.46
C HIS A 11 -6.82 -2.55 -14.69
N PHE A 12 -7.10 -2.97 -13.45
CA PHE A 12 -6.05 -3.46 -12.57
C PHE A 12 -5.55 -4.75 -13.18
N PRO A 13 -4.23 -4.91 -13.45
CA PRO A 13 -3.73 -6.07 -14.16
C PRO A 13 -4.14 -7.35 -13.44
N CYS A 14 -4.47 -8.40 -14.18
CA CYS A 14 -4.76 -9.68 -13.56
C CYS A 14 -3.46 -10.27 -12.99
N LEU A 15 -3.47 -10.70 -11.72
CA LEU A 15 -2.36 -11.39 -11.08
C LEU A 15 -1.93 -12.65 -11.86
N HIS A 16 -2.88 -13.36 -12.48
CA HIS A 16 -2.59 -14.57 -13.25
C HIS A 16 -2.02 -14.29 -14.64
N CYS A 17 -2.44 -13.20 -15.29
CA CYS A 17 -2.00 -12.88 -16.66
C CYS A 17 -0.72 -12.04 -16.68
N HIS A 18 -0.56 -11.14 -15.72
CA HIS A 18 0.54 -10.17 -15.66
C HIS A 18 1.10 -10.08 -14.23
N PRO A 19 1.64 -11.17 -13.66
CA PRO A 19 2.05 -11.25 -12.26
C PRO A 19 3.08 -10.17 -11.89
N HIS A 20 4.07 -9.94 -12.75
CA HIS A 20 5.11 -8.93 -12.51
C HIS A 20 4.54 -7.51 -12.44
N THR A 21 3.68 -7.14 -13.39
CA THR A 21 3.03 -5.83 -13.42
C THR A 21 2.12 -5.65 -12.20
N TYR A 22 1.35 -6.67 -11.84
CA TYR A 22 0.48 -6.64 -10.67
C TYR A 22 1.27 -6.40 -9.38
N ILE A 23 2.32 -7.18 -9.14
CA ILE A 23 3.18 -7.05 -7.95
C ILE A 23 3.79 -5.64 -7.90
N LYS A 24 4.29 -5.13 -9.03
CA LYS A 24 4.86 -3.77 -9.09
C LYS A 24 3.84 -2.67 -8.74
N ILE A 25 2.58 -2.82 -9.15
CA ILE A 25 1.54 -1.88 -8.76
C ILE A 25 1.22 -2.00 -7.27
N VAL A 26 1.13 -3.22 -6.73
CA VAL A 26 0.91 -3.44 -5.29
C VAL A 26 2.04 -2.81 -4.47
N GLN A 27 3.29 -2.99 -4.89
CA GLN A 27 4.45 -2.35 -4.27
C GLN A 27 4.33 -0.81 -4.29
N ASN A 28 4.04 -0.21 -5.45
CA ASN A 28 3.87 1.25 -5.55
C ASN A 28 2.74 1.77 -4.63
N LEU A 29 1.67 1.00 -4.44
CA LEU A 29 0.59 1.36 -3.52
C LEU A 29 1.02 1.25 -2.06
N ILE A 30 1.79 0.22 -1.70
CA ILE A 30 2.41 0.09 -0.38
C ILE A 30 3.35 1.27 -0.10
N GLU A 31 4.19 1.66 -1.07
CA GLU A 31 5.08 2.82 -0.95
C GLU A 31 4.30 4.12 -0.71
N ARG A 32 3.15 4.30 -1.39
CA ARG A 32 2.25 5.45 -1.13
C ARG A 32 1.65 5.40 0.27
N CYS A 33 1.24 4.23 0.77
CA CYS A 33 0.77 4.08 2.15
C CYS A 33 1.88 4.42 3.16
N LEU A 34 3.11 4.01 2.88
CA LEU A 34 4.27 4.34 3.73
C LEU A 34 4.51 5.86 3.77
N LEU A 35 4.44 6.56 2.63
CA LEU A 35 4.54 8.01 2.57
C LEU A 35 3.44 8.72 3.37
N LEU A 36 2.24 8.13 3.43
CA LEU A 36 1.11 8.61 4.24
C LEU A 36 1.21 8.23 5.73
N ARG A 37 2.36 7.70 6.18
CA ARG A 37 2.60 7.27 7.57
C ARG A 37 1.65 6.18 8.07
N MET A 38 1.12 5.36 7.16
CA MET A 38 0.24 4.25 7.53
C MET A 38 1.05 3.06 8.06
N ASP A 39 0.56 2.46 9.13
CA ASP A 39 1.05 1.16 9.57
C ASP A 39 0.60 0.02 8.63
N ARG A 40 1.06 -1.20 8.91
CA ARG A 40 0.77 -2.38 8.09
C ARG A 40 -0.74 -2.65 7.98
N GLU A 41 -1.49 -2.51 9.06
CA GLU A 41 -2.92 -2.85 9.09
C GLU A 41 -3.76 -1.80 8.37
N GLN A 42 -3.42 -0.53 8.57
CA GLN A 42 -3.98 0.59 7.82
C GLN A 42 -3.71 0.45 6.32
N CYS A 43 -2.47 0.11 5.93
CA CYS A 43 -2.11 -0.15 4.55
C CYS A 43 -2.93 -1.32 3.96
N VAL A 44 -3.05 -2.44 4.68
CA VAL A 44 -3.82 -3.61 4.21
C VAL A 44 -5.29 -3.26 4.00
N THR A 45 -5.90 -2.55 4.96
CA THR A 45 -7.30 -2.13 4.91
C THR A 45 -7.53 -1.16 3.75
N ALA A 46 -6.69 -0.12 3.62
CA ALA A 46 -6.80 0.87 2.56
C ALA A 46 -6.68 0.24 1.16
N LEU A 47 -5.74 -0.69 0.95
CA LEU A 47 -5.57 -1.37 -0.33
C LEU A 47 -6.75 -2.31 -0.64
N ALA A 48 -7.33 -2.95 0.38
CA ALA A 48 -8.51 -3.79 0.21
C ALA A 48 -9.75 -2.97 -0.18
N GLU A 49 -10.00 -1.85 0.50
CA GLU A 49 -11.19 -1.03 0.29
C GLU A 49 -11.10 -0.17 -0.98
N HIS A 50 -9.96 0.50 -1.19
CA HIS A 50 -9.82 1.49 -2.26
C HIS A 50 -9.28 0.91 -3.57
N ALA A 51 -8.43 -0.13 -3.50
CA ALA A 51 -7.81 -0.75 -4.67
C ALA A 51 -8.33 -2.17 -4.96
N ARG A 52 -9.21 -2.72 -4.12
CA ARG A 52 -9.76 -4.09 -4.23
C ARG A 52 -8.67 -5.17 -4.28
N ILE A 53 -7.53 -4.92 -3.64
CA ILE A 53 -6.44 -5.89 -3.55
C ILE A 53 -6.74 -6.86 -2.41
N ARG A 54 -6.56 -8.15 -2.65
CA ARG A 54 -6.75 -9.17 -1.59
C ARG A 54 -5.74 -8.91 -0.45
N PRO A 55 -6.17 -8.85 0.82
CA PRO A 55 -5.27 -8.61 1.96
C PRO A 55 -4.03 -9.50 1.98
N LEU A 56 -4.20 -10.78 1.62
CA LEU A 56 -3.11 -11.75 1.56
C LEU A 56 -1.99 -11.32 0.58
N VAL A 57 -2.34 -10.75 -0.57
CA VAL A 57 -1.36 -10.25 -1.53
C VAL A 57 -0.56 -9.11 -0.90
N THR A 58 -1.24 -8.11 -0.33
CA THR A 58 -0.59 -6.98 0.32
C THR A 58 0.35 -7.45 1.44
N LEU A 59 -0.09 -8.38 2.28
CA LEU A 59 0.72 -8.96 3.35
C LEU A 59 1.96 -9.68 2.82
N THR A 60 1.82 -10.47 1.75
CA THR A 60 2.96 -11.17 1.13
C THR A 60 3.97 -10.19 0.55
N VAL A 61 3.51 -9.21 -0.24
CA VAL A 61 4.41 -8.20 -0.84
C VAL A 61 5.09 -7.36 0.24
N TRP A 62 4.34 -6.91 1.25
CA TRP A 62 4.90 -6.18 2.39
C TRP A 62 5.99 -6.98 3.11
N LYS A 63 5.76 -8.27 3.36
CA LYS A 63 6.74 -9.14 4.02
C LYS A 63 8.05 -9.24 3.24
N GLU A 64 7.97 -9.41 1.92
CA GLU A 64 9.18 -9.46 1.08
C GLU A 64 9.88 -8.09 1.01
N LEU A 65 9.13 -6.99 0.93
CA LEU A 65 9.70 -5.63 0.98
C LEU A 65 10.47 -5.37 2.29
N VAL A 66 9.93 -5.79 3.43
CA VAL A 66 10.61 -5.68 4.74
C VAL A 66 11.89 -6.52 4.77
N LYS A 67 11.85 -7.71 4.17
CA LYS A 67 13.01 -8.62 4.13
C LYS A 67 14.14 -8.05 3.26
N GLU A 68 13.82 -7.41 2.15
CA GLU A 68 14.78 -6.81 1.23
C GLU A 68 15.31 -5.46 1.74
N ASN A 69 14.48 -4.66 2.44
CA ASN A 69 14.80 -3.29 2.84
C ASN A 69 14.73 -3.09 4.37
N LYS A 70 15.36 -4.00 5.13
CA LYS A 70 15.25 -4.06 6.60
C LYS A 70 15.57 -2.74 7.31
N ASP A 71 16.63 -2.05 6.88
CA ASP A 71 17.08 -0.81 7.53
C ASP A 71 16.12 0.35 7.28
N PHE A 72 15.52 0.43 6.09
CA PHE A 72 14.46 1.38 5.78
C PHE A 72 13.25 1.15 6.69
N PHE A 73 12.74 -0.09 6.76
CA PHE A 73 11.56 -0.39 7.57
C PHE A 73 11.83 -0.23 9.07
N ARG A 74 13.04 -0.56 9.55
CA ARG A 74 13.45 -0.29 10.93
C ARG A 74 13.36 1.21 11.24
N SER A 75 13.96 2.05 10.39
CA SER A 75 13.95 3.51 10.56
C SER A 75 12.53 4.08 10.43
N TYR A 76 11.75 3.54 9.49
CA TYR A 76 10.36 3.91 9.29
C TYR A 76 9.52 3.65 10.55
N PHE A 77 9.58 2.43 11.11
CA PHE A 77 8.82 2.06 12.29
C PHE A 77 9.25 2.84 13.54
N GLN A 78 10.56 3.09 13.69
CA GLN A 78 11.09 3.96 14.75
C GLN A 78 10.58 5.40 14.61
N SER A 79 10.53 5.94 13.39
CA SER A 79 10.01 7.28 13.14
C SER A 79 8.50 7.37 13.37
N SER A 80 7.73 6.33 13.01
CA SER A 80 6.29 6.29 13.25
C SER A 80 5.93 6.20 14.73
N SER A 81 6.79 5.61 15.58
CA SER A 81 6.59 5.59 17.03
C SER A 81 6.99 6.89 17.73
N LEU A 82 7.69 7.81 17.04
CA LEU A 82 8.25 9.03 17.61
C LEU A 82 7.44 10.31 17.33
N VAL A 83 6.23 10.21 16.73
CA VAL A 83 5.40 11.40 16.48
C VAL A 83 4.18 11.42 17.42
N PRO A 84 4.23 12.15 18.55
CA PRO A 84 3.03 12.80 19.05
C PRO A 84 2.68 13.92 18.06
N TYR A 85 1.42 13.96 17.62
CA TYR A 85 0.83 14.98 16.74
C TYR A 85 1.48 16.36 16.85
N THR A 86 2.01 16.88 15.74
CA THR A 86 2.13 18.32 15.53
C THR A 86 1.46 18.67 14.21
N ASN A 87 0.18 19.04 14.32
CA ASN A 87 -0.50 19.85 13.32
C ASN A 87 0.27 21.17 13.17
N GLN A 88 0.55 21.57 11.93
CA GLN A 88 0.82 22.95 11.59
C GLN A 88 -0.10 23.36 10.44
#